data_AF-A0ABD0QTZ5-F1
#
_entry.id   AF-A0ABD0QTZ5-F1
#
_cell.length_a   1.000
_cell.length_b   1.000
_cell.length_c   1.000
_cell.angle_alpha   90.00
_cell.angle_beta   90.00
_cell.angle_gamma   90.00
#
_symmetry.space_group_name_H-M   'P 1'
#
loop_
_entity.id
_entity.type
_entity.pdbx_description
1 polymer ?
#
loop_
_entity_poly.entity_id
_entity_poly.type
_entity_poly.pdbx_seq_one_letter_code
_entity_poly.pdbx_strand_id
1 'polypeptide(L)'
;MGAVNGMRPEGVPDRSSVQSDEVWVGVVYGLAATMIHEGMTEEGMRTAEGCYRAVWERMGMAFQTPEAYCEKGIYRSLAYMRPLSIWAMQLALNNRPNHNKTTDKDVGQD
;
A
#
# COMPACT_ATOMS: atom_id res chain seq x y z
N MET A 1 6.66 -3.69 -6.52
CA MET A 1 5.45 -4.46 -6.84
C MET A 1 4.47 -4.46 -5.65
N GLY A 2 4.41 -3.41 -4.83
CA GLY A 2 3.74 -3.49 -3.53
C GLY A 2 4.57 -4.25 -2.50
N ALA A 3 3.92 -4.69 -1.42
CA ALA A 3 4.53 -5.41 -0.30
C ALA A 3 4.17 -6.91 -0.36
N VAL A 4 5.17 -7.77 -0.30
CA VAL A 4 4.98 -9.22 -0.19
C VAL A 4 4.52 -9.59 1.21
N ASN A 5 3.67 -10.61 1.32
CA ASN A 5 3.09 -11.01 2.60
C ASN A 5 4.13 -11.54 3.60
N GLY A 6 5.15 -12.26 3.13
CA GLY A 6 6.19 -12.85 3.96
C GLY A 6 7.59 -12.48 3.50
N MET A 7 8.40 -11.94 4.42
CA MET A 7 9.83 -11.70 4.23
C MET A 7 10.59 -12.38 5.36
N ARG A 8 11.63 -13.15 5.03
CA ARG A 8 12.56 -13.65 6.05
C ARG A 8 13.51 -12.53 6.51
N PRO A 9 14.11 -12.63 7.72
CA PRO A 9 15.03 -11.62 8.24
C PRO A 9 16.24 -11.35 7.34
N GLU A 10 16.62 -12.32 6.48
CA GLU A 10 17.71 -12.18 5.52
C GLU A 10 17.32 -11.34 4.27
N GLY A 11 16.10 -10.79 4.21
CA GLY A 11 15.64 -9.95 3.10
C GLY A 11 15.17 -10.72 1.87
N VAL A 12 14.81 -11.99 2.03
CA VAL A 12 14.38 -12.88 0.94
C VAL A 12 12.91 -13.26 1.14
N PRO A 13 12.06 -13.29 0.09
CA PRO A 13 10.65 -13.68 0.23
C PRO A 13 10.49 -15.04 0.90
N ASP A 14 9.54 -15.13 1.82
CA ASP A 14 9.18 -16.40 2.43
C ASP A 14 8.39 -17.27 1.44
N ARG A 15 8.87 -18.49 1.22
CA ARG A 15 8.29 -19.47 0.31
C ARG A 15 7.77 -20.71 1.01
N SER A 16 7.62 -20.65 2.34
CA SER A 16 7.02 -21.72 3.15
C SER A 16 5.55 -21.98 2.79
N SER A 17 4.86 -20.99 2.24
CA SER A 17 3.49 -21.11 1.71
C SER A 17 3.32 -20.30 0.44
N VAL A 18 2.34 -20.66 -0.39
CA VAL A 18 1.95 -19.88 -1.57
C VAL A 18 1.59 -18.45 -1.19
N GLN A 19 0.89 -18.29 -0.06
CA GLN A 19 0.41 -16.98 0.38
C GLN A 19 1.55 -16.10 0.87
N SER A 20 2.60 -16.66 1.46
CA SER A 20 3.78 -15.91 1.90
C SER A 20 4.55 -15.28 0.73
N ASP A 21 4.59 -15.93 -0.43
CA ASP A 21 5.29 -15.47 -1.64
C ASP A 21 4.42 -14.54 -2.51
N GLU A 22 3.16 -14.32 -2.12
CA GLU A 22 2.22 -13.45 -2.81
C GLU A 22 2.28 -12.01 -2.29
N VAL A 23 1.96 -11.06 -3.17
CA VAL A 23 1.52 -9.71 -2.83
C VAL A 23 0.00 -9.70 -2.88
N TRP A 24 -0.66 -9.34 -1.77
CA TRP A 24 -2.12 -9.17 -1.75
C TRP A 24 -2.49 -7.72 -1.94
N VAL A 25 -3.15 -7.40 -3.05
CA VAL A 25 -3.42 -6.01 -3.46
C VAL A 25 -4.14 -5.22 -2.38
N GLY A 26 -5.18 -5.80 -1.78
CA GLY A 26 -5.92 -5.14 -0.72
C GLY A 26 -5.12 -4.97 0.58
N VAL A 27 -4.23 -5.91 0.90
CA VAL A 27 -3.34 -5.78 2.07
C VAL A 27 -2.35 -4.66 1.84
N VAL A 28 -1.80 -4.52 0.63
CA VAL A 28 -0.88 -3.43 0.29
C VAL A 28 -1.54 -2.07 0.45
N TYR A 29 -2.78 -1.89 -0.03
CA TYR A 29 -3.48 -0.62 0.12
C TYR A 29 -3.88 -0.34 1.58
N GLY A 30 -4.27 -1.36 2.33
CA GLY A 30 -4.48 -1.24 3.78
C GLY A 30 -3.19 -0.82 4.51
N LEU A 31 -2.06 -1.46 4.21
CA LEU A 31 -0.75 -1.12 4.75
C LEU A 31 -0.34 0.32 4.39
N ALA A 32 -0.55 0.72 3.14
CA ALA A 32 -0.29 2.08 2.70
C ALA A 32 -1.13 3.11 3.45
N ALA A 33 -2.41 2.82 3.69
CA ALA A 33 -3.29 3.68 4.51
C ALA A 33 -2.78 3.78 5.95
N THR A 34 -2.36 2.67 6.56
CA THR A 34 -1.76 2.66 7.90
C THR A 34 -0.47 3.48 7.95
N MET A 35 0.45 3.28 7.00
CA MET A 35 1.68 4.09 6.89
C MET A 35 1.36 5.58 6.82
N ILE A 36 0.38 5.96 6.00
CA ILE A 36 -0.06 7.36 5.90
C ILE A 36 -0.62 7.87 7.22
N HIS A 37 -1.42 7.07 7.92
CA HIS A 37 -2.00 7.43 9.21
C HIS A 37 -0.92 7.68 10.28
N GLU A 38 0.15 6.89 10.26
CA GLU A 38 1.31 6.99 11.14
C GLU A 38 2.34 8.05 10.69
N GLY A 39 2.00 8.91 9.73
CA GLY A 39 2.88 9.99 9.25
C GLY A 39 3.93 9.56 8.21
N MET A 40 4.02 8.27 7.87
CA MET A 40 4.91 7.72 6.84
C MET A 40 4.31 7.90 5.44
N THR A 41 4.05 9.15 5.06
CA THR A 41 3.33 9.48 3.83
C THR A 41 4.05 9.00 2.59
N GLU A 42 5.38 9.20 2.49
CA GLU A 42 6.14 8.83 1.31
C GLU A 42 6.21 7.31 1.15
N GLU A 43 6.45 6.58 2.23
CA GLU A 43 6.45 5.11 2.28
C GLU A 43 5.09 4.55 1.88
N GLY A 44 4.00 5.11 2.42
CA GLY A 44 2.64 4.69 2.07
C GLY A 44 2.33 4.89 0.59
N MET A 45 2.68 6.05 0.02
CA MET A 45 2.49 6.33 -1.40
C MET A 45 3.36 5.42 -2.29
N ARG A 46 4.65 5.23 -1.96
CA ARG A 46 5.55 4.34 -2.69
C ARG A 46 5.08 2.88 -2.64
N THR A 47 4.57 2.44 -1.49
CA THR A 47 4.02 1.09 -1.30
C THR A 47 2.80 0.85 -2.20
N ALA A 48 1.84 1.78 -2.21
CA ALA A 48 0.66 1.72 -3.07
C ALA A 48 1.01 1.84 -4.56
N GLU A 49 1.91 2.76 -4.93
CA GLU A 49 2.40 2.95 -6.30
C GLU A 49 2.96 1.65 -6.87
N GLY A 50 3.75 0.92 -6.08
CA GLY A 50 4.31 -0.35 -6.48
C GLY A 50 3.25 -1.36 -6.91
N CYS A 51 2.06 -1.33 -6.29
CA CYS A 51 0.94 -2.18 -6.64
C CYS A 51 0.16 -1.65 -7.85
N TYR A 52 -0.07 -0.33 -7.92
CA TYR A 52 -0.68 0.33 -9.09
C TYR A 52 0.10 0.00 -10.38
N ARG A 53 1.42 0.22 -10.39
CA ARG A 53 2.26 -0.06 -11.57
C ARG A 53 2.25 -1.54 -11.95
N ALA A 54 2.25 -2.43 -10.97
CA ALA A 54 2.21 -3.87 -11.22
C ALA A 54 0.89 -4.27 -11.91
N VAL A 55 -0.25 -3.91 -11.32
CA VAL A 55 -1.57 -4.31 -11.81
C VAL A 55 -1.95 -3.56 -13.09
N TRP A 56 -1.80 -2.24 -13.11
CA TRP A 56 -2.32 -1.38 -14.16
C TRP A 56 -1.35 -1.25 -15.34
N GLU A 57 -0.09 -0.89 -15.08
CA GLU A 57 0.88 -0.59 -16.15
C GLU A 57 1.49 -1.86 -16.76
N ARG A 58 1.78 -2.88 -15.94
CA ARG A 58 2.57 -4.05 -16.39
C ARG A 58 1.72 -5.27 -16.70
N MET A 59 0.75 -5.61 -15.84
CA MET A 59 -0.09 -6.80 -16.01
C MET A 59 -1.37 -6.54 -16.82
N GLY A 60 -1.74 -5.28 -17.07
CA GLY A 60 -2.89 -4.93 -17.90
C GLY A 60 -4.24 -5.31 -17.28
N MET A 61 -4.34 -5.38 -15.95
CA MET A 61 -5.53 -5.87 -15.23
C MET A 61 -6.47 -4.74 -14.79
N ALA A 62 -6.53 -3.65 -15.56
CA ALA A 62 -7.48 -2.58 -15.35
C ALA A 62 -8.92 -3.14 -15.31
N PHE A 63 -9.71 -2.69 -14.32
CA PHE A 63 -11.09 -3.13 -14.08
C PHE A 63 -11.28 -4.60 -13.67
N GLN A 64 -10.18 -5.31 -13.40
CA GLN A 64 -10.22 -6.72 -12.98
C GLN A 64 -9.09 -7.04 -11.99
N THR A 65 -8.72 -6.06 -11.17
CA THR A 65 -7.66 -6.15 -10.16
C THR A 65 -7.75 -7.45 -9.36
N PRO A 66 -6.65 -8.25 -9.30
CA PRO A 66 -6.67 -9.53 -8.61
C PRO A 66 -6.60 -9.37 -7.10
N GLU A 67 -6.87 -10.47 -6.41
CA GLU A 67 -6.54 -10.63 -5.00
C GLU A 67 -5.02 -10.57 -4.80
N ALA A 68 -4.29 -11.39 -5.57
CA ALA A 68 -2.89 -11.62 -5.37
C ALA A 68 -2.10 -11.78 -6.67
N TYR A 69 -0.81 -11.50 -6.61
CA TYR A 69 0.16 -11.86 -7.64
C TYR A 69 1.54 -12.15 -7.03
N CYS A 70 2.40 -12.83 -7.79
CA CYS A 70 3.80 -13.06 -7.40
C CYS A 70 4.77 -12.45 -8.43
N GLU A 71 6.07 -12.46 -8.10
CA GLU A 71 7.14 -11.94 -8.95
C GLU A 71 7.14 -12.52 -10.38
N LYS A 72 6.72 -13.79 -10.52
CA LYS A 72 6.67 -14.50 -11.81
C LYS A 72 5.49 -14.10 -12.70
N GLY A 73 4.68 -13.11 -12.30
CA GLY A 73 3.51 -12.66 -13.06
C GLY A 73 2.31 -13.61 -12.99
N ILE A 74 2.32 -14.58 -12.07
CA ILE A 74 1.16 -15.41 -11.77
C ILE A 74 0.25 -14.63 -10.84
N TYR A 75 -1.05 -14.63 -11.13
CA TYR A 75 -2.08 -13.93 -10.34
C TYR A 75 -3.18 -14.90 -9.91
N ARG A 76 -3.96 -14.48 -8.90
CA ARG A 76 -5.06 -15.27 -8.33
C ARG A 76 -6.28 -14.38 -8.09
N SER A 77 -7.46 -14.92 -8.44
CA SER A 77 -8.78 -14.32 -8.21
C SER A 77 -8.91 -12.89 -8.76
N LEU A 78 -9.10 -12.75 -10.07
CA LEU A 78 -9.40 -11.46 -10.72
C LEU A 78 -10.70 -10.83 -10.21
N ALA A 79 -10.83 -9.51 -10.42
CA ALA A 79 -12.00 -8.72 -10.04
C ALA A 79 -12.40 -8.91 -8.56
N TYR A 80 -11.41 -8.87 -7.67
CA TYR A 80 -11.61 -9.19 -6.26
C TYR A 80 -12.05 -7.97 -5.44
N MET A 81 -12.67 -8.22 -4.28
CA MET A 81 -13.21 -7.17 -3.41
C MET A 81 -12.11 -6.43 -2.62
N ARG A 82 -11.11 -7.15 -2.09
CA ARG A 82 -10.09 -6.58 -1.18
C ARG A 82 -9.34 -5.34 -1.71
N PRO A 83 -9.02 -5.22 -3.01
CA PRO A 83 -8.43 -4.00 -3.58
C PRO A 83 -9.20 -2.69 -3.33
N LEU A 84 -10.50 -2.74 -3.01
CA LEU A 84 -11.29 -1.54 -2.67
C LEU A 84 -10.80 -0.84 -1.39
N SER A 85 -9.97 -1.50 -0.58
CA SER A 85 -9.25 -0.91 0.57
C SER A 85 -8.39 0.32 0.22
N ILE A 86 -8.10 0.57 -1.07
CA ILE A 86 -7.45 1.83 -1.51
C ILE A 86 -8.16 3.09 -1.00
N TRP A 87 -9.49 3.04 -0.80
CA TRP A 87 -10.23 4.17 -0.24
C TRP A 87 -9.87 4.49 1.22
N ALA A 88 -9.32 3.54 1.98
CA ALA A 88 -8.78 3.81 3.30
C ALA A 88 -7.61 4.80 3.25
N MET A 89 -6.85 4.83 2.14
CA MET A 89 -5.79 5.83 1.95
C MET A 89 -6.36 7.24 1.88
N GLN A 90 -7.51 7.45 1.22
CA GLN A 90 -8.17 8.75 1.17
C GLN A 90 -8.62 9.21 2.56
N LEU A 91 -9.14 8.29 3.37
CA LEU A 91 -9.47 8.58 4.77
C LEU A 91 -8.22 8.97 5.57
N ALA A 92 -7.14 8.21 5.44
CA ALA A 92 -5.87 8.49 6.11
C ALA A 92 -5.28 9.85 5.68
N LEU A 93 -5.37 10.18 4.38
CA LEU A 93 -5.00 11.48 3.80
C LEU A 93 -5.78 12.65 4.41
N ASN A 94 -7.11 12.50 4.53
CA ASN A 94 -7.99 13.53 5.09
C ASN A 94 -7.74 13.75 6.59
N ASN A 95 -7.37 12.69 7.31
CA ASN A 95 -7.14 12.73 8.75
C ASN A 95 -5.70 13.11 9.13
N ARG A 96 -4.85 13.47 8.16
CA ARG A 96 -3.48 13.91 8.46
C ARG A 96 -3.52 15.15 9.35
N PRO A 97 -2.79 15.16 10.48
CA PRO A 97 -2.60 16.40 11.21
C PRO A 97 -1.95 17.43 10.28
N ASN A 98 -2.57 18.61 10.16
CA ASN A 98 -1.98 19.72 9.41
C ASN A 98 -0.66 20.12 10.09
N HIS A 99 0.46 19.60 9.60
CA HIS A 99 1.79 20.01 10.07
C HIS A 99 2.09 21.51 9.82
N ASN A 100 1.24 22.21 9.06
CA ASN A 100 1.35 23.65 8.78
C ASN A 100 0.56 24.56 9.75
N LYS A 101 0.00 24.07 10.87
CA LYS A 101 -0.76 24.91 11.81
C LYS A 101 -0.03 25.32 13.09
N THR A 102 1.26 24.99 13.24
CA THR A 102 1.98 25.16 14.51
C THR A 102 3.11 26.20 14.52
N THR A 103 3.26 27.06 13.50
CA THR A 103 4.33 28.08 13.51
C THR A 103 3.87 29.54 13.65
N ASP A 104 2.57 29.83 13.65
CA ASP A 104 2.06 31.22 13.69
C ASP A 104 1.47 31.66 15.05
N LYS A 105 1.59 30.83 16.11
CA LYS A 105 1.05 31.18 17.45
C LYS A 105 2.08 31.48 18.54
N ASP A 106 3.37 31.30 18.27
CA ASP A 106 4.44 31.49 19.27
C ASP A 106 5.32 32.74 19.05
N VAL A 107 4.87 33.69 18.21
CA VAL A 107 5.52 35.02 18.10
C VAL A 107 4.52 36.10 18.50
N GLY A 108 4.43 36.35 19.81
CA GLY A 108 3.77 37.56 20.32
C GLY A 108 3.08 37.38 21.66
N GLN A 109 3.87 37.41 22.74
CA GLN A 109 3.61 38.15 23.98
C GLN A 109 4.76 37.87 24.96
N ASP A 110 5.76 38.75 24.93
CA ASP A 110 6.37 39.44 26.07
C ASP A 110 7.35 40.51 25.57
#